data_AF-A0A453H469-F1
#
_entry.id   AF-A0A453H469-F1
#
_cell.length_a   1.000
_cell.length_b   1.000
_cell.length_c   1.000
_cell.angle_alpha   90.00
_cell.angle_beta   90.00
_cell.angle_gamma   90.00
#
_symmetry.space_group_name_H-M   'P 1'
#
loop_
_entity.id
_entity.type
_entity.pdbx_description
1 polymer ?
#
loop_
_entity_poly.entity_id
_entity_poly.type
_entity_poly.pdbx_seq_one_letter_code
_entity_poly.pdbx_strand_id
1 'polypeptide(L)'
;MGELLGEAAAGRSDFADGNGAGSATPERSSQDSLQLSTHHDVAMDLINSVTGVDEEGRSRQRILTFAVKRYVSAIERNPEDPDAYYNWALVLQESADNVDPNSDSSKDSLLEDACKKYAEATRLCPTLYDAYYNWAIAIADRAKMRGRTKEAEELWQQAIRNYDKAVQLSWNSPQALNNWGLGLQELSAIVPAKDKQTIIKTAIISFCHPVAV
;
A
#
# COMPACT_ATOMS: atom_id res chain seq x y z
N MET A 1 54.79 29.23 -57.73
CA MET A 1 55.55 28.44 -58.72
C MET A 1 55.92 27.13 -58.06
N GLY A 2 55.25 26.03 -58.45
CA GLY A 2 55.49 24.69 -57.94
C GLY A 2 54.21 23.86 -57.77
N GLU A 3 53.62 23.45 -58.90
CA GLU A 3 52.63 22.35 -58.98
C GLU A 3 53.32 21.00 -58.74
N LEU A 4 52.63 20.05 -58.10
CA LEU A 4 52.64 18.64 -58.54
C LEU A 4 51.49 17.84 -57.93
N LEU A 5 50.92 17.03 -58.82
CA LEU A 5 49.65 16.30 -58.79
C LEU A 5 49.72 14.98 -57.99
N GLY A 6 48.55 14.50 -57.57
CA GLY A 6 48.35 13.14 -57.06
C GLY A 6 46.87 12.80 -56.79
N GLU A 7 46.12 12.50 -57.84
CA GLU A 7 44.87 11.71 -57.85
C GLU A 7 45.11 10.29 -57.26
N ALA A 8 44.19 9.45 -56.78
CA ALA A 8 42.74 9.40 -56.56
C ALA A 8 42.45 8.16 -55.68
N ALA A 9 41.30 8.11 -55.00
CA ALA A 9 40.38 6.94 -54.97
C ALA A 9 39.24 7.13 -53.95
N ALA A 10 38.04 6.76 -54.40
CA ALA A 10 36.75 6.93 -53.74
C ALA A 10 36.46 5.92 -52.61
N GLY A 11 35.57 6.30 -51.69
CA GLY A 11 34.92 5.41 -50.72
C GLY A 11 33.79 6.11 -49.96
N ARG A 12 32.62 5.48 -49.91
CA ARG A 12 31.29 5.99 -49.54
C ARG A 12 31.06 6.23 -48.04
N SER A 13 30.07 7.11 -47.81
CA SER A 13 29.12 7.29 -46.69
C SER A 13 29.11 6.32 -45.50
N ASP A 14 28.90 6.84 -44.28
CA ASP A 14 27.59 6.75 -43.59
C ASP A 14 27.52 7.55 -42.27
N PHE A 15 26.30 8.03 -42.01
CA PHE A 15 25.77 8.69 -40.83
C PHE A 15 25.86 7.82 -39.55
N ALA A 16 25.97 8.45 -38.37
CA ALA A 16 25.02 8.28 -37.26
C ALA A 16 25.38 9.15 -36.03
N ASP A 17 24.45 10.02 -35.65
CA ASP A 17 24.35 10.70 -34.37
C ASP A 17 24.03 9.71 -33.24
N GLY A 18 24.80 9.75 -32.15
CA GLY A 18 24.52 9.03 -30.91
C GLY A 18 23.84 9.93 -29.88
N ASN A 19 22.53 10.14 -30.03
CA ASN A 19 21.70 10.82 -29.04
C ASN A 19 21.22 9.80 -27.99
N GLY A 20 21.80 9.84 -26.78
CA GLY A 20 21.41 8.98 -25.66
C GLY A 20 20.18 9.52 -24.94
N ALA A 21 18.99 9.25 -25.46
CA ALA A 21 17.72 9.39 -24.73
C ALA A 21 17.23 8.01 -24.32
N GLY A 22 17.14 7.76 -23.01
CA GLY A 22 16.67 6.51 -22.45
C GLY A 22 15.25 6.18 -22.91
N SER A 23 15.11 5.09 -23.66
CA SER A 23 13.81 4.53 -24.04
C SER A 23 13.23 3.78 -22.85
N ALA A 24 12.18 4.33 -22.24
CA ALA A 24 11.20 3.50 -21.55
C ALA A 24 10.55 2.59 -22.59
N THR A 25 10.78 1.28 -22.50
CA THR A 25 10.28 0.30 -23.46
C THR A 25 8.75 0.19 -23.40
N PRO A 26 8.04 0.22 -24.56
CA PRO A 26 6.57 0.13 -24.62
C PRO A 26 5.99 -1.17 -24.01
N GLU A 27 6.80 -2.23 -23.99
CA GLU A 27 6.42 -3.55 -23.46
C GLU A 27 6.22 -3.52 -21.95
N ARG A 28 7.01 -2.74 -21.20
CA ARG A 28 6.88 -2.63 -19.74
C ARG A 28 5.62 -1.87 -19.34
N SER A 29 5.33 -0.76 -20.02
CA SER A 29 4.10 0.02 -19.81
C SER A 29 2.83 -0.78 -20.13
N SER A 30 2.88 -1.63 -21.16
CA SER A 30 1.76 -2.50 -21.53
C SER A 30 1.54 -3.62 -20.50
N GLN A 31 2.62 -4.21 -19.98
CA GLN A 31 2.56 -5.22 -18.91
C GLN A 31 2.08 -4.64 -17.58
N ASP A 32 2.57 -3.47 -17.19
CA ASP A 32 2.17 -2.78 -15.96
C ASP A 32 0.67 -2.40 -16.02
N SER A 33 0.18 -1.98 -17.18
CA SER A 33 -1.25 -1.67 -17.40
C SER A 33 -2.14 -2.92 -17.31
N LEU A 34 -1.70 -4.05 -17.88
CA LEU A 34 -2.42 -5.33 -17.79
C LEU A 34 -2.45 -5.86 -16.35
N GLN A 35 -1.32 -5.80 -15.63
CA GLN A 35 -1.28 -6.22 -14.22
C GLN A 35 -2.18 -5.33 -13.35
N LEU A 36 -2.13 -4.01 -13.54
CA LEU A 36 -2.98 -3.07 -12.81
C LEU A 36 -4.47 -3.35 -13.05
N SER A 37 -4.87 -3.60 -14.30
CA SER A 37 -6.24 -4.02 -14.64
C SER A 37 -6.65 -5.30 -13.90
N THR A 38 -5.83 -6.35 -13.97
CA THR A 38 -6.17 -7.63 -13.32
C THR A 38 -6.30 -7.51 -11.80
N HIS A 39 -5.46 -6.70 -11.16
CA HIS A 39 -5.56 -6.46 -9.72
C HIS A 39 -6.79 -5.64 -9.34
N HIS A 40 -7.26 -4.75 -10.21
CA HIS A 40 -8.52 -4.04 -9.99
C HIS A 40 -9.72 -4.97 -10.12
N ASP A 41 -9.69 -5.89 -11.08
CA ASP A 41 -10.75 -6.87 -11.31
C ASP A 41 -10.95 -7.80 -10.10
N VAL A 42 -9.86 -8.32 -9.53
CA VAL A 42 -9.92 -9.19 -8.32
C VAL A 42 -10.52 -8.46 -7.11
N ALA A 43 -10.09 -7.22 -6.86
CA ALA A 43 -10.63 -6.42 -5.76
C ALA A 43 -12.11 -6.06 -5.98
N MET A 44 -12.51 -5.87 -7.25
CA MET A 44 -13.90 -5.64 -7.64
C MET A 44 -14.78 -6.88 -7.43
N ASP A 45 -14.30 -8.07 -7.77
CA ASP A 45 -15.03 -9.32 -7.53
C ASP A 45 -15.22 -9.55 -6.03
N LEU A 46 -14.18 -9.29 -5.25
CA LEU A 46 -14.22 -9.43 -3.80
C LEU A 46 -15.26 -8.49 -3.16
N ILE A 47 -15.26 -7.20 -3.51
CA ILE A 47 -16.22 -6.25 -2.94
C ILE A 47 -17.67 -6.51 -3.41
N ASN A 48 -17.85 -7.07 -4.62
CA ASN A 48 -19.17 -7.46 -5.12
C ASN A 48 -19.71 -8.72 -4.42
N SER A 49 -18.83 -9.59 -3.91
CA SER A 49 -19.21 -10.81 -3.19
C SER A 49 -19.70 -10.57 -1.76
N VAL A 50 -19.44 -9.39 -1.20
CA VAL A 50 -19.84 -9.05 0.17
C VAL A 50 -21.36 -8.93 0.26
N THR A 51 -21.96 -9.70 1.16
CA THR A 51 -23.39 -9.61 1.49
C THR A 51 -23.55 -9.04 2.89
N GLY A 52 -24.17 -7.86 3.01
CA GLY A 52 -24.49 -7.28 4.31
C GLY A 52 -25.56 -8.08 5.05
N VAL A 53 -25.44 -8.15 6.38
CA VAL A 53 -26.28 -8.96 7.27
C VAL A 53 -27.75 -8.50 7.31
N ASP A 54 -28.00 -7.22 7.10
CA ASP A 54 -29.33 -6.60 7.10
C ASP A 54 -29.50 -5.66 5.90
N GLU A 55 -30.65 -4.97 5.81
CA GLU A 55 -30.91 -4.08 4.67
C GLU A 55 -29.98 -2.86 4.67
N GLU A 56 -29.57 -2.39 5.84
CA GLU A 56 -28.63 -1.29 5.97
C GLU A 56 -27.25 -1.69 5.46
N GLY A 57 -26.74 -2.87 5.86
CA GLY A 57 -25.49 -3.43 5.38
C GLY A 57 -25.50 -3.69 3.88
N ARG A 58 -26.62 -4.19 3.32
CA ARG A 58 -26.78 -4.32 1.85
C ARG A 58 -26.77 -2.95 1.17
N SER A 59 -27.43 -1.95 1.75
CA SER A 59 -27.44 -0.58 1.21
C SER A 59 -26.06 0.05 1.23
N ARG A 60 -25.36 -0.05 2.37
CA ARG A 60 -23.96 0.34 2.52
C ARG A 60 -23.10 -0.33 1.47
N GLN A 61 -23.24 -1.65 1.27
CA GLN A 61 -22.43 -2.37 0.29
C GLN A 61 -22.62 -1.84 -1.14
N ARG A 62 -23.86 -1.54 -1.55
CA ARG A 62 -24.11 -0.94 -2.87
C ARG A 62 -23.37 0.38 -3.05
N ILE A 63 -23.33 1.21 -2.01
CA ILE A 63 -22.63 2.50 -2.01
C ILE A 63 -21.11 2.27 -2.07
N LEU A 64 -20.57 1.34 -1.28
CA LEU A 64 -19.15 1.01 -1.26
C LEU A 64 -18.67 0.48 -2.62
N THR A 65 -19.43 -0.44 -3.24
CA THR A 65 -19.16 -0.91 -4.60
C THR A 65 -19.15 0.23 -5.62
N PHE A 66 -20.07 1.19 -5.51
CA PHE A 66 -20.08 2.36 -6.38
C PHE A 66 -18.85 3.25 -6.16
N ALA A 67 -18.45 3.48 -4.91
CA ALA A 67 -17.27 4.25 -4.57
C ALA A 67 -15.99 3.62 -5.14
N VAL A 68 -15.81 2.30 -5.02
CA VAL A 68 -14.63 1.62 -5.61
C VAL A 68 -14.57 1.81 -7.12
N LYS A 69 -15.69 1.64 -7.83
CA LYS A 69 -15.72 1.90 -9.29
C LYS A 69 -15.25 3.32 -9.62
N ARG A 70 -15.57 4.30 -8.76
CA ARG A 70 -15.14 5.67 -8.94
C ARG A 70 -13.64 5.85 -8.74
N TYR A 71 -13.05 5.22 -7.73
CA TYR A 71 -11.61 5.25 -7.47
C TYR A 71 -10.81 4.48 -8.52
N VAL A 72 -11.28 3.32 -8.97
CA VAL A 72 -10.69 2.57 -10.09
C VAL A 72 -10.60 3.46 -11.33
N SER A 73 -11.72 4.08 -11.72
CA SER A 73 -11.74 5.03 -12.84
C SER A 73 -10.87 6.27 -12.64
N ALA A 74 -10.63 6.70 -11.40
CA ALA A 74 -9.70 7.79 -11.11
C ALA A 74 -8.25 7.35 -11.33
N ILE A 75 -7.89 6.16 -10.85
CA ILE A 75 -6.56 5.56 -11.03
C ILE A 75 -6.28 5.27 -12.50
N GLU A 76 -7.25 4.80 -13.29
CA GLU A 76 -7.09 4.61 -14.73
C GLU A 76 -6.77 5.92 -15.48
N ARG A 77 -7.25 7.06 -14.96
CA ARG A 77 -6.98 8.39 -15.53
C ARG A 77 -5.69 8.99 -15.00
N ASN A 78 -5.37 8.73 -13.74
CA ASN A 78 -4.15 9.18 -13.08
C ASN A 78 -3.64 8.09 -12.12
N PRO A 79 -2.72 7.22 -12.59
CA PRO A 79 -2.14 6.17 -11.75
C PRO A 79 -1.25 6.68 -10.61
N GLU A 80 -0.92 7.97 -10.60
CA GLU A 80 -0.06 8.60 -9.59
C GLU A 80 -0.90 9.43 -8.58
N ASP A 81 -2.19 9.13 -8.42
CA ASP A 81 -3.07 9.75 -7.44
C ASP A 81 -3.09 8.98 -6.10
N PRO A 82 -2.28 9.38 -5.10
CA PRO A 82 -2.23 8.70 -3.80
C PRO A 82 -3.58 8.72 -3.07
N ASP A 83 -4.40 9.76 -3.25
CA ASP A 83 -5.67 9.90 -2.56
C ASP A 83 -6.70 8.88 -3.09
N ALA A 84 -6.65 8.57 -4.40
CA ALA A 84 -7.51 7.53 -4.97
C ALA A 84 -7.19 6.14 -4.39
N TYR A 85 -5.90 5.80 -4.24
CA TYR A 85 -5.49 4.54 -3.59
C TYR A 85 -5.85 4.52 -2.11
N TYR A 86 -5.58 5.61 -1.39
CA TYR A 86 -5.91 5.74 0.03
C TYR A 86 -7.40 5.57 0.31
N ASN A 87 -8.24 6.27 -0.46
CA ASN A 87 -9.70 6.21 -0.27
C ASN A 87 -10.27 4.86 -0.71
N TRP A 88 -9.71 4.22 -1.75
CA TRP A 88 -10.08 2.85 -2.08
C TRP A 88 -9.76 1.90 -0.92
N ALA A 89 -8.58 2.00 -0.32
CA ALA A 89 -8.22 1.19 0.84
C ALA A 89 -9.22 1.35 2.01
N LEU A 90 -9.68 2.58 2.29
CA LEU A 90 -10.72 2.82 3.31
C LEU A 90 -12.02 2.09 2.98
N VAL A 91 -12.48 2.16 1.73
CA VAL A 91 -13.72 1.48 1.29
C VAL A 91 -13.60 -0.04 1.40
N LEU A 92 -12.41 -0.59 1.15
CA LEU A 92 -12.14 -2.03 1.34
C LEU A 92 -12.21 -2.42 2.82
N GLN A 93 -11.66 -1.61 3.74
CA GLN A 93 -11.80 -1.85 5.19
C GLN A 93 -13.26 -1.77 5.63
N GLU A 94 -14.01 -0.76 5.18
CA GLU A 94 -15.44 -0.65 5.51
C GLU A 94 -16.25 -1.83 4.96
N SER A 95 -15.90 -2.30 3.76
CA SER A 95 -16.49 -3.52 3.19
C SER A 95 -16.15 -4.76 4.01
N ALA A 96 -14.92 -4.85 4.53
CA ALA A 96 -14.46 -5.94 5.39
C ALA A 96 -15.24 -6.00 6.71
N ASP A 97 -15.63 -4.85 7.25
CA ASP A 97 -16.49 -4.76 8.44
C ASP A 97 -17.96 -5.07 8.15
N ASN A 98 -18.38 -4.95 6.90
CA ASN A 98 -19.73 -5.24 6.44
C ASN A 98 -19.95 -6.71 6.02
N VAL A 99 -18.89 -7.53 6.03
CA VAL A 99 -18.97 -8.98 5.72
C VAL A 99 -19.82 -9.70 6.76
N ASP A 100 -20.78 -10.50 6.29
CA ASP A 100 -21.50 -11.46 7.13
C ASP A 100 -20.50 -12.50 7.72
N PRO A 101 -20.42 -12.65 9.05
CA PRO A 101 -19.54 -13.63 9.68
C PRO A 101 -19.75 -15.09 9.22
N ASN A 102 -20.89 -15.41 8.60
CA ASN A 102 -21.24 -16.73 8.09
C ASN A 102 -20.98 -16.89 6.57
N SER A 103 -20.43 -15.88 5.90
CA SER A 103 -20.16 -15.89 4.46
C SER A 103 -18.82 -16.56 4.12
N ASP A 104 -18.74 -17.13 2.92
CA ASP A 104 -17.48 -17.58 2.31
C ASP A 104 -16.56 -16.41 1.90
N SER A 105 -17.09 -15.19 1.82
CA SER A 105 -16.30 -13.98 1.55
C SER A 105 -15.35 -13.69 2.72
N SER A 106 -14.05 -13.66 2.47
CA SER A 106 -13.08 -13.51 3.53
C SER A 106 -12.81 -12.04 3.83
N LYS A 107 -13.27 -11.59 5.00
CA LYS A 107 -12.86 -10.31 5.62
C LYS A 107 -11.34 -10.08 5.51
N ASP A 108 -10.53 -11.13 5.69
CA ASP A 108 -9.08 -11.05 5.60
C ASP A 108 -8.58 -10.71 4.18
N SER A 109 -9.22 -11.22 3.13
CA SER A 109 -8.86 -10.88 1.74
C SER A 109 -9.12 -9.40 1.44
N LEU A 110 -10.21 -8.83 1.97
CA LEU A 110 -10.51 -7.41 1.80
C LEU A 110 -9.49 -6.54 2.53
N LEU A 111 -9.11 -6.92 3.75
CA LEU A 111 -8.06 -6.25 4.52
C LEU A 111 -6.68 -6.37 3.85
N GLU A 112 -6.38 -7.51 3.23
CA GLU A 112 -5.14 -7.69 2.48
C GLU A 112 -5.07 -6.77 1.26
N ASP A 113 -6.15 -6.66 0.48
CA ASP A 113 -6.19 -5.74 -0.65
C ASP A 113 -6.17 -4.28 -0.18
N ALA A 114 -6.83 -3.95 0.94
CA ALA A 114 -6.70 -2.63 1.56
C ALA A 114 -5.23 -2.31 1.91
N CYS A 115 -4.50 -3.27 2.48
CA CYS A 115 -3.07 -3.13 2.76
C CYS A 115 -2.26 -2.84 1.49
N LYS A 116 -2.54 -3.51 0.37
CA LYS A 116 -1.87 -3.25 -0.92
C LYS A 116 -2.14 -1.83 -1.43
N LYS A 117 -3.39 -1.34 -1.29
CA LYS A 117 -3.75 0.03 -1.70
C LYS A 117 -3.11 1.09 -0.81
N TYR A 118 -3.03 0.87 0.50
CA TYR A 118 -2.26 1.77 1.39
C TYR A 118 -0.76 1.76 1.08
N ALA A 119 -0.19 0.60 0.79
CA ALA A 119 1.21 0.49 0.38
C ALA A 119 1.47 1.34 -0.87
N GLU A 120 0.57 1.31 -1.84
CA GLU A 120 0.69 2.12 -3.05
C GLU A 120 0.50 3.62 -2.78
N ALA A 121 -0.49 4.00 -1.96
CA ALA A 121 -0.70 5.38 -1.56
C ALA A 121 0.54 5.96 -0.84
N THR A 122 1.18 5.19 0.04
CA THR A 122 2.40 5.61 0.75
C THR A 122 3.65 5.54 -0.12
N ARG A 123 3.70 4.68 -1.15
CA ARG A 123 4.75 4.70 -2.18
C ARG A 123 4.71 6.02 -2.96
N LEU A 124 3.50 6.44 -3.36
CA LEU A 124 3.26 7.69 -4.10
C LEU A 124 3.43 8.94 -3.22
N CYS A 125 2.97 8.89 -1.97
CA CYS A 125 3.08 9.97 -0.99
C CYS A 125 3.63 9.46 0.35
N PRO A 126 4.97 9.42 0.53
CA PRO A 126 5.62 8.90 1.75
C PRO A 126 5.39 9.72 3.02
N THR A 127 4.73 10.86 2.90
CA THR A 127 4.36 11.74 4.02
C THR A 127 2.87 11.68 4.35
N LEU A 128 2.10 10.79 3.72
CA LEU A 128 0.67 10.63 3.95
C LEU A 128 0.41 9.90 5.28
N TYR A 129 0.37 10.67 6.36
CA TYR A 129 0.13 10.21 7.73
C TYR A 129 -1.09 9.26 7.83
N ASP A 130 -2.23 9.67 7.28
CA ASP A 130 -3.48 8.92 7.40
C ASP A 130 -3.41 7.54 6.73
N ALA A 131 -2.62 7.41 5.65
CA ALA A 131 -2.42 6.13 5.00
C ALA A 131 -1.60 5.18 5.87
N TYR A 132 -0.50 5.63 6.48
CA TYR A 132 0.27 4.81 7.41
C TYR A 132 -0.54 4.38 8.64
N TYR A 133 -1.30 5.32 9.21
CA TYR A 133 -2.12 5.05 10.39
C TYR A 133 -3.24 4.03 10.09
N ASN A 134 -4.01 4.23 9.02
CA ASN A 134 -5.10 3.31 8.67
C ASN A 134 -4.59 1.96 8.11
N TRP A 135 -3.41 1.95 7.47
CA TRP A 135 -2.76 0.71 7.08
C TRP A 135 -2.37 -0.13 8.31
N ALA A 136 -1.85 0.51 9.36
CA ALA A 136 -1.53 -0.16 10.61
C ALA A 136 -2.77 -0.77 11.27
N ILE A 137 -3.93 -0.10 11.19
CA ILE A 137 -5.22 -0.64 11.66
C ILE A 137 -5.61 -1.89 10.86
N ALA A 138 -5.57 -1.82 9.52
CA ALA A 138 -5.90 -2.97 8.66
C ALA A 138 -5.01 -4.19 8.98
N ILE A 139 -3.70 -3.98 9.13
CA ILE A 139 -2.76 -5.05 9.49
C ILE A 139 -3.07 -5.60 10.89
N ALA A 140 -3.38 -4.74 11.86
CA ALA A 140 -3.72 -5.13 13.22
C ALA A 140 -4.97 -6.01 13.26
N ASP A 141 -5.98 -5.69 12.45
CA ASP A 141 -7.20 -6.50 12.37
C ASP A 141 -6.94 -7.87 11.74
N ARG A 142 -6.10 -7.94 10.71
CA ARG A 142 -5.61 -9.24 10.19
C ARG A 142 -4.86 -10.03 11.27
N ALA A 143 -4.01 -9.37 12.06
CA ALA A 143 -3.25 -10.02 13.13
C ALA A 143 -4.19 -10.63 14.19
N LYS A 144 -5.24 -9.92 14.59
CA LYS A 144 -6.26 -10.40 15.55
C LYS A 144 -6.96 -11.67 15.03
N MET A 145 -7.29 -11.72 13.73
CA MET A 145 -7.91 -12.90 13.10
C MET A 145 -7.02 -14.14 13.16
N ARG A 146 -5.70 -13.97 13.26
CA ARG A 146 -4.72 -15.06 13.34
C ARG A 146 -4.39 -15.48 14.78
N GLY A 147 -4.95 -14.81 15.79
CA GLY A 147 -4.79 -15.15 17.20
C GLY A 147 -3.32 -15.18 17.65
N ARG A 148 -2.89 -16.28 18.28
CA ARG A 148 -1.54 -16.43 18.88
C ARG A 148 -0.62 -17.26 17.99
N THR A 149 -0.49 -16.88 16.73
CA THR A 149 0.35 -17.58 15.73
C THR A 149 1.60 -16.78 15.39
N LYS A 150 2.54 -17.40 14.67
CA LYS A 150 3.72 -16.71 14.14
C LYS A 150 3.37 -15.69 13.06
N GLU A 151 2.37 -15.98 12.24
CA GLU A 151 1.82 -15.02 11.28
C GLU A 151 1.25 -13.78 12.00
N ALA A 152 0.51 -13.96 13.10
CA ALA A 152 0.03 -12.84 13.91
C ALA A 152 1.17 -11.98 14.46
N GLU A 153 2.28 -12.60 14.90
CA GLU A 153 3.48 -11.90 15.37
C GLU A 153 4.08 -11.01 14.28
N GLU A 154 4.22 -11.55 13.06
CA GLU A 154 4.75 -10.80 11.91
C GLU A 154 3.84 -9.65 11.49
N LEU A 155 2.51 -9.86 11.52
CA LEU A 155 1.52 -8.81 11.25
C LEU A 155 1.56 -7.73 12.33
N TRP A 156 1.60 -8.07 13.61
CA TRP A 156 1.73 -7.09 14.68
C TRP A 156 3.00 -6.25 14.56
N GLN A 157 4.14 -6.87 14.24
CA GLN A 157 5.38 -6.14 13.97
C GLN A 157 5.25 -5.19 12.78
N GLN A 158 4.54 -5.58 11.72
CA GLN A 158 4.24 -4.71 10.58
C GLN A 158 3.33 -3.53 10.96
N ALA A 159 2.26 -3.77 11.73
CA ALA A 159 1.37 -2.72 12.21
C ALA A 159 2.13 -1.70 13.07
N ILE A 160 2.97 -2.17 14.00
CA ILE A 160 3.81 -1.33 14.87
C ILE A 160 4.74 -0.43 14.05
N ARG A 161 5.37 -0.94 12.99
CA ARG A 161 6.23 -0.12 12.11
C ARG A 161 5.45 0.98 11.39
N ASN A 162 4.23 0.68 10.93
CA ASN A 162 3.38 1.67 10.27
C ASN A 162 2.85 2.71 11.26
N TYR A 163 2.48 2.32 12.48
CA TYR A 163 2.13 3.27 13.53
C TYR A 163 3.30 4.17 13.92
N ASP A 164 4.50 3.61 14.11
CA ASP A 164 5.73 4.38 14.36
C ASP A 164 5.98 5.39 13.23
N LYS A 165 5.83 4.99 11.97
CA LYS A 165 5.95 5.90 10.83
C LYS A 165 4.89 7.00 10.84
N ALA A 166 3.64 6.68 11.17
CA ALA A 166 2.58 7.67 11.32
C ALA A 166 2.91 8.66 12.45
N VAL A 167 3.36 8.19 13.61
CA VAL A 167 3.78 9.05 14.73
C VAL A 167 4.97 9.93 14.34
N GLN A 168 5.94 9.44 13.57
CA GLN A 168 7.04 10.29 13.08
C GLN A 168 6.56 11.42 12.17
N LEU A 169 5.49 11.19 11.39
CA LEU A 169 4.88 12.21 10.53
C LEU A 169 3.98 13.18 11.33
N SER A 170 3.33 12.71 12.40
CA SER A 170 2.46 13.51 13.27
C SER A 170 2.62 13.09 14.73
N TRP A 171 3.67 13.61 15.37
CA TRP A 171 4.11 13.19 16.70
C TRP A 171 3.12 13.54 17.82
N ASN A 172 2.19 14.46 17.57
CA ASN A 172 1.23 14.91 18.57
C ASN A 172 -0.12 14.16 18.49
N SER A 173 -0.30 13.20 17.59
CA SER A 173 -1.56 12.47 17.40
C SER A 173 -1.82 11.48 18.54
N PRO A 174 -2.77 11.76 19.46
CA PRO A 174 -3.03 10.87 20.59
C PRO A 174 -3.60 9.52 20.14
N GLN A 175 -4.37 9.49 19.05
CA GLN A 175 -4.96 8.27 18.50
C GLN A 175 -3.88 7.33 17.97
N ALA A 176 -2.90 7.85 17.22
CA ALA A 176 -1.79 7.03 16.72
C ALA A 176 -0.94 6.47 17.86
N LEU A 177 -0.58 7.30 18.83
CA LEU A 177 0.19 6.88 20.00
C LEU A 177 -0.54 5.79 20.82
N ASN A 178 -1.85 5.95 21.03
CA ASN A 178 -2.66 4.97 21.75
C ASN A 178 -2.72 3.62 21.01
N ASN A 179 -3.04 3.64 19.70
CA ASN A 179 -3.14 2.41 18.91
C ASN A 179 -1.78 1.72 18.74
N TRP A 180 -0.70 2.49 18.66
CA TRP A 180 0.66 1.95 18.68
C TRP A 180 0.96 1.23 19.99
N GLY A 181 0.61 1.84 21.13
CA GLY A 181 0.71 1.24 22.45
C GLY A 181 -0.11 -0.05 22.58
N LEU A 182 -1.33 -0.07 22.06
CA LEU A 182 -2.16 -1.28 22.00
C LEU A 182 -1.51 -2.38 21.15
N GLY A 183 -0.96 -2.03 19.98
CA GLY A 183 -0.24 -2.99 19.15
C GLY A 183 0.98 -3.60 19.84
N LEU A 184 1.74 -2.80 20.59
CA LEU A 184 2.86 -3.28 21.41
C LEU A 184 2.39 -4.22 22.54
N GLN A 185 1.26 -3.91 23.17
CA GLN A 185 0.66 -4.76 24.19
C GLN A 185 0.23 -6.12 23.61
N GLU A 186 -0.44 -6.12 22.46
CA GLU A 186 -0.87 -7.34 21.77
C GLU A 186 0.33 -8.20 21.33
N LEU A 187 1.37 -7.58 20.74
CA LEU A 187 2.60 -8.29 20.39
C LEU A 187 3.26 -8.91 21.64
N SER A 188 3.37 -8.16 22.74
CA SER A 188 3.93 -8.63 24.00
C SER A 188 3.16 -9.81 24.62
N ALA A 189 1.85 -9.90 24.37
CA ALA A 189 1.01 -10.98 24.87
C ALA A 189 1.25 -12.32 24.14
N ILE A 190 1.72 -12.25 22.90
CA ILE A 190 1.93 -13.44 22.05
C ILE A 190 3.41 -13.86 21.93
N VAL A 191 4.37 -12.95 22.16
CA VAL A 191 5.80 -13.27 22.08
C VAL A 191 6.37 -13.92 23.36
N PRO A 192 7.42 -14.76 23.24
CA PRO A 192 8.17 -15.29 24.37
C PRO A 192 8.80 -14.17 25.23
N ALA A 193 8.99 -14.43 26.53
CA ALA A 193 9.55 -13.47 27.48
C ALA A 193 10.93 -12.89 27.07
N LYS A 194 11.76 -13.69 26.40
CA LYS A 194 13.08 -13.27 25.89
C LYS A 194 12.98 -12.14 24.86
N ASP A 195 11.90 -12.10 24.07
CA ASP A 195 11.72 -11.15 22.97
C ASP A 195 11.03 -9.86 23.45
N LYS A 196 10.33 -9.91 24.61
CA LYS A 196 9.66 -8.76 25.22
C LYS A 196 10.62 -7.61 25.55
N GLN A 197 11.84 -7.92 26.00
CA GLN A 197 12.83 -6.88 26.31
C GLN A 197 13.19 -6.06 25.07
N THR A 198 13.29 -6.70 23.91
CA THR A 198 13.59 -6.01 22.65
C THR A 198 12.43 -5.11 22.24
N ILE A 199 11.19 -5.59 22.33
CA ILE A 199 9.99 -4.81 22.01
C ILE A 199 9.87 -3.58 22.91
N ILE A 200 10.07 -3.75 24.21
CA ILE A 200 10.03 -2.64 25.18
C ILE A 200 11.12 -1.61 24.87
N LYS A 201 12.35 -2.05 24.59
CA LYS A 201 13.45 -1.14 24.24
C LYS A 201 13.14 -0.32 22.99
N THR A 202 12.64 -0.97 21.93
CA THR A 202 12.26 -0.29 20.69
C THR A 202 11.14 0.71 20.93
N ALA A 203 10.10 0.33 21.67
CA ALA A 203 9.01 1.24 22.03
C ALA A 203 9.52 2.47 22.78
N ILE A 204 10.34 2.28 23.82
CA ILE A 204 10.90 3.39 24.60
C ILE A 204 11.73 4.34 23.72
N ILE A 205 12.59 3.80 22.86
CA ILE A 205 13.41 4.64 21.96
C ILE A 205 12.51 5.50 21.07
N SER A 206 11.50 4.90 20.44
CA SER A 206 10.60 5.60 19.53
C SER A 206 9.65 6.58 20.26
N PHE A 207 9.20 6.31 21.49
CA PHE A 207 8.38 7.25 22.29
C PHE A 207 9.20 8.38 22.94
N CYS A 208 10.47 8.14 23.27
CA CYS A 208 11.32 9.08 24.00
C CYS A 208 12.23 9.93 23.09
N HIS A 209 12.37 9.59 21.80
CA HIS A 209 12.91 10.51 20.79
C HIS A 209 11.74 11.13 20.02
N PRO A 210 11.14 12.23 20.52
CA PRO A 210 10.45 13.12 19.59
C PRO A 210 11.52 13.56 18.58
N VAL A 211 11.25 13.32 17.31
CA VAL A 211 12.10 13.76 16.21
C VAL A 211 12.40 15.25 16.45
N ALA A 212 13.65 15.55 16.80
CA ALA A 212 14.12 16.93 16.88
C ALA A 212 14.05 17.47 15.45
N VAL A 213 13.06 18.32 15.21
CA VAL A 213 12.99 19.17 14.01
C VAL A 213 13.99 20.31 14.18
#